data_AF-A0A482VDY4-F1
#
_entry.id   AF-A0A482VDY4-F1
#
_cell.length_a   1.000
_cell.length_b   1.000
_cell.length_c   1.000
_cell.angle_alpha   90.00
_cell.angle_beta   90.00
_cell.angle_gamma   90.00
#
_symmetry.space_group_name_H-M   'P 1'
#
loop_
_entity.id
_entity.type
_entity.pdbx_description
1 polymer ?
#
loop_
_entity_poly.entity_id
_entity_poly.type
_entity_poly.pdbx_seq_one_letter_code
_entity_poly.pdbx_strand_id
1 'polypeptide(L)' 'MYNSKWYGLIKCAILPPKKLYHPVLPVKNKYKSGAEKLTFPLCGLCAKLNNQKLCDHTESQRIIRGVWCTNEVQKAIEKG' A
#
# COMPACT_ATOMS: atom_id res chain seq x y z
N MET A 1 0.53 -17.70 6.85
CA MET A 1 1.62 -18.39 6.13
C MET A 1 2.78 -17.40 5.98
N TYR A 2 3.80 -17.50 6.83
CA TYR A 2 5.06 -16.75 6.70
C TYR A 2 6.19 -17.74 6.97
N ASN A 3 7.19 -17.77 6.09
CA ASN A 3 8.36 -18.63 6.20
C ASN A 3 9.58 -17.72 6.07
N SER A 4 10.45 -17.75 7.10
CA SER A 4 11.65 -16.92 7.20
C SER A 4 12.67 -17.12 6.06
N LYS A 5 12.46 -18.14 5.21
CA LYS A 5 13.26 -18.38 3.99
C LYS A 5 12.93 -17.46 2.81
N TRP A 6 11.79 -16.75 2.82
CA TRP A 6 11.35 -15.92 1.70
C TRP A 6 11.90 -14.49 1.83
N TYR A 7 13.20 -14.36 2.05
CA TYR A 7 13.87 -13.06 2.18
C TYR A 7 14.22 -12.52 0.80
N GLY A 8 13.67 -11.37 0.43
CA GLY A 8 13.87 -10.77 -0.89
C GLY A 8 12.71 -9.87 -1.27
N LEU A 9 12.21 -10.05 -2.50
CA LEU A 9 11.09 -9.31 -3.05
C LEU A 9 9.84 -10.18 -3.12
N ILE A 10 8.71 -9.65 -2.69
CA ILE A 10 7.40 -10.30 -2.78
C ILE A 10 6.46 -9.46 -3.63
N LYS A 11 5.84 -10.09 -4.63
CA LYS A 11 4.74 -9.52 -5.39
C LYS A 11 3.42 -9.98 -4.76
N CYS A 12 2.68 -9.07 -4.16
CA CYS A 12 1.43 -9.41 -3.48
C CYS A 12 0.36 -8.32 -3.64
N ALA A 13 -0.85 -8.66 -3.23
CA ALA A 13 -1.98 -7.75 -3.11
C ALA A 13 -2.29 -7.59 -1.62
N ILE A 14 -2.23 -6.36 -1.12
CA ILE A 14 -2.45 -6.05 0.30
C ILE A 14 -3.70 -5.17 0.39
N LEU A 15 -4.64 -5.57 1.24
CA LEU A 15 -5.78 -4.74 1.62
C LEU A 15 -5.42 -4.02 2.92
N PRO A 16 -5.16 -2.70 2.90
CA PRO A 16 -4.81 -1.97 4.11
C PRO A 16 -6.01 -1.91 5.08
N PRO A 17 -5.78 -1.86 6.39
CA PRO A 17 -6.85 -1.67 7.36
C PRO A 17 -7.42 -0.26 7.23
N LYS A 18 -8.65 -0.07 7.74
CA LYS A 18 -9.25 1.26 7.83
C LYS A 18 -8.69 1.97 9.07
N LYS A 19 -8.30 3.25 8.94
CA LYS A 19 -7.85 4.13 10.03
C LYS A 19 -6.52 3.75 10.72
N LEU A 20 -5.50 3.38 9.94
CA LEU A 20 -4.16 3.24 10.49
C LEU A 20 -3.51 4.61 10.72
N TYR A 21 -2.92 4.84 11.90
CA TYR A 21 -2.29 6.12 12.25
C TYR A 21 -1.01 6.39 11.45
N HIS A 22 -0.20 5.36 11.23
CA HIS A 22 1.04 5.47 10.45
C HIS A 22 1.06 4.41 9.34
N PRO A 23 0.69 4.76 8.10
CA PRO A 23 0.78 3.83 6.97
C PRO A 23 2.24 3.49 6.67
N VAL A 24 2.53 2.20 6.53
CA VAL A 24 3.91 1.71 6.43
C VAL A 24 4.29 1.17 5.05
N LEU A 25 3.31 0.97 4.17
CA LEU A 25 3.53 0.40 2.84
C LEU A 25 3.79 1.51 1.81
N PRO A 26 5.01 1.64 1.27
CA PRO A 26 5.29 2.66 0.27
C PRO A 26 4.72 2.27 -1.10
N VAL A 27 4.12 3.24 -1.78
CA VAL A 27 3.58 3.10 -3.12
C VAL A 27 4.06 4.27 -3.97
N LYS A 28 4.80 3.96 -5.04
CA LYS A 28 5.15 4.94 -6.07
C LYS A 28 3.96 5.15 -6.99
N ASN A 29 3.41 6.36 -6.98
CA ASN A 29 2.31 6.77 -7.84
C ASN A 29 2.77 7.78 -8.87
N LYS A 30 2.37 7.53 -10.13
CA LYS A 30 2.49 8.48 -11.23
C LYS A 30 1.23 9.33 -11.28
N TYR A 31 1.37 10.63 -11.03
CA TYR A 31 0.25 11.57 -11.11
C TYR A 31 0.05 12.06 -12.54
N LYS A 32 -1.15 12.58 -12.82
CA LYS A 32 -1.49 13.16 -14.13
C LYS A 32 -0.57 14.32 -14.55
N SER A 33 0.09 14.97 -13.60
CA SER A 33 1.08 16.02 -13.85
C SER A 33 2.44 15.50 -14.34
N GLY A 34 2.60 14.18 -14.53
CA GLY A 34 3.88 13.54 -14.90
C GLY A 34 4.85 13.34 -13.74
N ALA A 35 4.55 13.88 -12.55
CA ALA A 35 5.36 13.69 -11.36
C ALA A 35 5.17 12.29 -10.76
N GLU A 36 6.28 11.64 -10.40
CA GLU A 36 6.28 10.45 -9.53
C GLU A 36 6.42 10.89 -8.08
N LYS A 37 5.53 10.43 -7.20
CA LYS A 37 5.73 10.57 -5.76
C LYS A 37 5.59 9.23 -5.05
N LEU A 38 6.44 9.06 -4.05
CA LEU A 38 6.32 8.00 -3.07
C LEU A 38 5.27 8.42 -2.04
N THR A 39 4.26 7.59 -1.84
CA THR A 39 3.18 7.84 -0.88
C THR A 39 2.95 6.61 -0.02
N PHE A 40 2.35 6.79 1.15
CA PHE A 40 1.97 5.70 2.05
C PHE A 40 0.44 5.67 2.19
N PRO A 41 -0.29 5.16 1.18
CA PRO A 41 -1.74 5.21 1.17
C PRO A 41 -2.37 4.03 1.91
N LEU A 42 -3.57 4.24 2.47
CA LEU A 42 -4.45 3.18 2.98
C LEU A 42 -5.51 2.71 1.95
N CYS A 43 -5.44 3.26 0.73
CA CYS A 43 -6.30 2.93 -0.38
C CYS A 43 -5.55 3.15 -1.70
N GLY A 44 -5.41 2.09 -2.51
CA GLY A 44 -4.75 2.16 -3.80
C GLY A 44 -5.38 3.17 -4.76
N LEU A 45 -6.71 3.27 -4.79
CA LEU A 45 -7.40 4.22 -5.67
C LEU A 45 -7.24 5.69 -5.21
N CYS A 46 -7.32 5.95 -3.90
CA CYS A 46 -7.04 7.29 -3.36
C CYS A 46 -5.63 7.75 -3.71
N ALA A 47 -4.65 6.84 -3.63
CA ALA A 47 -3.26 7.14 -3.95
C ALA A 47 -3.09 7.57 -5.43
N LYS A 48 -3.74 6.85 -6.35
CA LYS A 48 -3.74 7.16 -7.79
C LYS A 48 -4.44 8.48 -8.12
N LEU A 49 -5.57 8.75 -7.46
CA LEU A 49 -6.38 9.95 -7.71
C LEU A 49 -5.89 11.17 -6.93
N ASN A 50 -4.86 11.02 -6.09
CA ASN A 50 -4.46 12.04 -5.12
C ASN A 50 -5.62 12.51 -4.23
N ASN A 51 -6.53 11.60 -3.86
CA ASN A 51 -7.71 11.96 -3.10
C ASN A 51 -7.35 12.22 -1.63
N GLN A 52 -7.49 13.48 -1.20
CA GLN A 52 -7.27 13.94 0.17
C GLN A 52 -8.56 13.94 1.01
N LYS A 53 -9.71 13.65 0.40
CA LYS A 53 -11.01 13.59 1.08
C LYS A 53 -11.19 12.26 1.81
N LEU A 54 -12.27 12.16 2.60
CA LEU A 54 -12.70 10.89 3.19
C LEU A 54 -12.82 9.82 2.10
N CYS A 55 -12.33 8.62 2.41
CA CYS A 55 -12.29 7.51 1.45
C CYS A 55 -13.51 6.61 1.63
N ASP A 56 -14.42 6.64 0.65
CA ASP A 56 -15.61 5.79 0.59
C ASP A 56 -15.47 4.59 -0.38
N HIS A 57 -14.23 4.30 -0.80
CA HIS A 57 -13.95 3.22 -1.75
C HIS A 57 -14.20 1.82 -1.16
N THR A 58 -14.62 0.89 -2.02
CA THR A 58 -14.80 -0.53 -1.68
C THR A 58 -13.46 -1.21 -1.43
N GLU A 59 -13.47 -2.35 -0.74
CA GLU A 59 -12.24 -3.10 -0.44
C GLU A 59 -11.44 -3.45 -1.70
N SER A 60 -12.13 -3.87 -2.77
CA SER A 60 -11.51 -4.20 -4.05
C SER A 60 -10.77 -3.01 -4.70
N GLN A 61 -11.27 -1.79 -4.54
CA GLN A 61 -10.63 -0.55 -5.00
C GLN A 61 -9.48 -0.10 -4.09
N ARG A 62 -9.54 -0.47 -2.80
CA ARG A 62 -8.52 -0.13 -1.80
C ARG A 62 -7.28 -1.01 -1.90
N ILE A 63 -7.41 -2.23 -2.41
CA ILE A 63 -6.29 -3.17 -2.58
C ILE A 63 -5.14 -2.49 -3.31
N ILE A 64 -3.96 -2.59 -2.71
CA ILE A 64 -2.69 -2.14 -3.29
C ILE A 64 -1.98 -3.37 -3.83
N ARG A 65 -1.62 -3.34 -5.11
CA ARG A 65 -0.84 -4.39 -5.77
C ARG A 65 0.52 -3.85 -6.11
N GLY A 66 1.58 -4.55 -5.71
CA GLY A 66 2.93 -4.07 -5.86
C GLY A 66 3.96 -5.14 -5.55
N VAL A 67 5.21 -4.72 -5.62
CA VAL A 67 6.38 -5.52 -5.22
C VAL A 67 7.06 -4.76 -4.10
N TRP A 68 7.28 -5.45 -2.99
CA TRP A 68 7.92 -4.89 -1.80
C TRP A 68 8.97 -5.84 -1.27
N CYS A 69 9.87 -5.33 -0.45
CA CYS A 69 10.77 -6.18 0.30
C CYS A 69 10.00 -6.92 1.39
N THR A 70 10.40 -8.15 1.70
CA THR A 70 9.71 -8.99 2.69
C THR A 70 9.59 -8.31 4.05
N ASN A 71 10.59 -7.52 4.46
CA ASN A 71 10.57 -6.75 5.71
C ASN A 71 9.50 -5.64 5.71
N GLU A 72 9.27 -4.96 4.59
CA GLU A 72 8.22 -3.93 4.46
C GLU A 72 6.83 -4.57 4.60
N VAL A 73 6.61 -5.71 3.94
CA VAL A 73 5.35 -6.46 4.04
C VAL A 73 5.15 -7.01 5.45
N GLN A 74 6.21 -7.52 6.09
CA GLN A 74 6.15 -7.97 7.48
C GLN A 74 5.74 -6.82 8.41
N LYS A 75 6.31 -5.63 8.20
CA LYS A 75 5.96 -4.45 9.00
C LYS A 75 4.52 -4.00 8.75
N ALA A 76 4.04 -4.10 7.50
CA ALA A 76 2.64 -3.84 7.16
C ALA A 76 1.69 -4.79 7.89
N ILE A 77 1.97 -6.09 7.87
CA ILE A 77 1.16 -7.09 8.57
C ILE A 77 1.20 -6.86 10.10
N GLU A 78 2.36 -6.51 10.66
CA GLU A 78 2.51 -6.21 12.10
C GLU A 78 1.69 -4.98 12.52
N LYS A 79 1.60 -3.96 11.66
CA LYS A 79 0.87 -2.72 11.95
C LYS A 79 -0.62 -2.80 11.63
N GLY A 80 -1.06 -3.82 10.90
CA GLY A 80 -2.45 -4.03 10.49
C GLY A 80 -2.63 -3.81 9.01
#